data_AF-A0A9E3NWF1-F1
#
_entry.id   AF-A0A9E3NWF1-F1
#
_cell.length_a   1.000
_cell.length_b   1.000
_cell.length_c   1.000
_cell.angle_alpha   90.00
_cell.angle_beta   90.00
_cell.angle_gamma   90.00
#
_symmetry.space_group_name_H-M   'P 1'
#
loop_
_entity.id
_entity.type
_entity.pdbx_description
1 polymer ?
#
loop_
_entity_poly.entity_id
_entity_poly.type
_entity_poly.pdbx_seq_one_letter_code
_entity_poly.pdbx_strand_id
1 'polypeptide(L)'
;MPSSSRSDTFASVAPAIVAALGYACSSTPPLPLDLAVVPAPPAQEPPQAAPVVPPVAPPADAGVDAPAPTSTSSDGIKNGSETDIDCGGPDPVPRCALGQSCGAASDCLTRHCADGMCALLAPSCTGAAGTVGCGLAGDDNCCASLPVPGGSYLRYNDAAFPATVSTFELDRYQITVGRLRAFFLAKGGNVRGSPPAPGAGAHPKVPNSGWRSSFNIRLPGSWGEIHDRLGAPGCARGGDNTDGGAATWTPAPGPYEDLPITCIDWYTLFAFCAWDGGRLPTDAEWGYAAQGGDEQRYFAWLPPSDPSTPRWGVHNDDVATALWDPDAQVYKYTVGTPFRAVDPLSGKVVDGPAHMAVPGRKKGRGRWGHADLAGNVLEFLLDEVTQPIPEGACDDCAFVAWPDPPAAQLGLYPPQWHGPEPEKELVDGHRSLRGGSWDPTHTLYTTHYYQYAVMRTYYAAGGRCARD
;
A
#
# COMPACT_ATOMS: atom_id res chain seq x y z
N MET A 1 -38.93 38.23 -43.41
CA MET A 1 -38.52 37.53 -44.65
C MET A 1 -37.56 36.42 -44.28
N PRO A 2 -37.54 35.26 -44.97
CA PRO A 2 -37.32 33.99 -44.28
C PRO A 2 -36.18 33.10 -44.82
N SER A 3 -36.05 31.94 -44.16
CA SER A 3 -35.64 30.63 -44.71
C SER A 3 -34.24 30.45 -45.32
N SER A 4 -33.54 29.46 -44.78
CA SER A 4 -32.95 28.41 -45.61
C SER A 4 -33.07 27.07 -44.89
N SER A 5 -33.96 26.21 -45.38
CA SER A 5 -34.10 24.82 -44.96
C SER A 5 -33.47 23.91 -46.00
N ARG A 6 -32.75 22.87 -45.57
CA ARG A 6 -32.58 21.64 -46.36
C ARG A 6 -32.74 20.42 -45.48
N SER A 7 -33.96 19.89 -45.51
CA SER A 7 -34.20 18.46 -45.45
C SER A 7 -33.66 17.81 -46.72
N ASP A 8 -32.92 16.71 -46.60
CA ASP A 8 -32.81 15.71 -47.66
C ASP A 8 -33.02 14.32 -47.05
N THR A 9 -34.11 13.69 -47.45
CA THR A 9 -34.47 12.31 -47.11
C THR A 9 -33.71 11.34 -48.01
N PHE A 10 -33.18 10.25 -47.45
CA PHE A 10 -32.99 9.02 -48.22
C PHE A 10 -33.51 7.80 -47.46
N ALA A 11 -34.25 6.96 -48.18
CA ALA A 11 -34.97 5.83 -47.62
C ALA A 11 -34.18 4.53 -47.76
N SER A 12 -34.35 3.66 -46.76
CA SER A 12 -34.40 2.19 -46.84
C SER A 12 -33.96 1.52 -48.15
N VAL A 13 -32.86 0.77 -48.08
CA VAL A 13 -32.73 -0.52 -48.77
C VAL A 13 -32.08 -1.54 -47.82
N ALA A 14 -32.82 -2.59 -47.46
CA ALA A 14 -32.24 -3.83 -46.96
C ALA A 14 -32.02 -4.80 -48.15
N PRO A 15 -31.09 -5.75 -48.00
CA PRO A 15 -31.49 -7.13 -48.29
C PRO A 15 -31.13 -8.09 -47.14
N ALA A 16 -31.83 -9.23 -47.11
CA ALA A 16 -31.66 -10.28 -46.12
C ALA A 16 -31.37 -11.63 -46.80
N ILE A 17 -31.00 -12.63 -45.97
CA ILE A 17 -30.90 -14.10 -46.27
C ILE A 17 -29.80 -14.46 -47.31
N VAL A 18 -29.03 -15.57 -47.30
CA VAL A 18 -28.89 -16.84 -46.53
C VAL A 18 -27.35 -17.12 -46.40
N ALA A 19 -26.76 -18.09 -45.68
CA ALA A 19 -27.19 -19.28 -44.94
C ALA A 19 -26.22 -19.50 -43.73
N ALA A 20 -26.65 -19.96 -42.56
CA ALA A 20 -26.73 -21.37 -42.12
C ALA A 20 -25.47 -22.24 -42.35
N LEU A 21 -24.58 -22.29 -41.34
CA LEU A 21 -23.73 -23.46 -41.04
C LEU A 21 -23.95 -23.84 -39.57
N GLY A 22 -24.70 -24.91 -39.35
CA GLY A 22 -24.87 -25.49 -38.02
C GLY A 22 -23.75 -26.47 -37.72
N TYR A 23 -23.09 -26.31 -36.57
CA TYR A 23 -22.36 -27.38 -35.91
C TYR A 23 -23.16 -27.83 -34.69
N ALA A 24 -23.66 -29.06 -34.73
CA ALA A 24 -24.43 -29.64 -33.64
C ALA A 24 -23.59 -30.66 -32.86
N CYS A 25 -23.68 -30.55 -31.53
CA CYS A 25 -23.41 -31.58 -30.51
C CYS A 25 -22.09 -32.37 -30.55
N SER A 26 -21.25 -32.11 -29.53
CA SER A 26 -20.64 -33.19 -28.74
C SER A 26 -20.91 -32.95 -27.26
N SER A 27 -22.08 -33.40 -26.80
CA SER A 27 -22.44 -33.44 -25.39
C SER A 27 -21.82 -34.68 -24.73
N THR A 28 -20.55 -34.60 -24.35
CA THR A 28 -19.95 -35.58 -23.44
C THR A 28 -20.32 -35.21 -22.00
N PRO A 29 -21.00 -36.09 -21.23
CA PRO A 29 -21.22 -35.82 -19.82
C PRO A 29 -19.87 -35.88 -19.07
N PRO A 30 -19.63 -35.03 -18.05
CA PRO A 30 -18.48 -35.18 -17.19
C PRO A 30 -18.57 -36.53 -16.46
N LEU A 31 -17.45 -37.25 -16.40
CA LEU A 31 -17.30 -38.46 -15.60
C LEU A 31 -17.58 -38.13 -14.12
N PRO A 32 -18.20 -39.04 -13.35
CA PRO A 32 -18.37 -38.83 -11.92
C PRO A 32 -16.99 -38.73 -11.26
N LEU A 33 -16.81 -37.69 -10.45
CA LEU A 33 -15.73 -37.63 -9.46
C LEU A 33 -16.04 -38.66 -8.39
N ASP A 34 -15.45 -39.85 -8.50
CA ASP A 34 -15.39 -40.79 -7.38
C ASP A 34 -14.63 -40.10 -6.24
N LEU A 35 -15.36 -39.80 -5.15
CA LEU A 35 -14.73 -39.46 -3.88
C LEU A 35 -14.00 -40.70 -3.38
N ALA A 36 -12.72 -40.81 -3.75
CA ALA A 36 -11.79 -41.67 -3.06
C ALA A 36 -11.71 -41.18 -1.60
N VAL A 37 -12.37 -41.91 -0.71
CA VAL A 37 -12.22 -41.72 0.74
C VAL A 37 -10.77 -42.02 1.08
N VAL A 38 -9.98 -40.97 1.26
CA VAL A 38 -8.62 -41.09 1.80
C VAL A 38 -8.77 -41.66 3.22
N PRO A 39 -8.22 -42.84 3.52
CA PRO A 39 -8.28 -43.38 4.87
C PRO A 39 -7.54 -42.43 5.80
N ALA A 40 -8.13 -42.13 6.96
CA ALA A 40 -7.51 -41.29 7.96
C ALA A 40 -6.12 -41.85 8.33
N PRO A 41 -5.09 -40.99 8.49
CA PRO A 41 -3.80 -41.45 8.98
C PRO A 41 -3.98 -42.11 10.37
N PRO A 42 -3.24 -43.19 10.67
CA PRO A 42 -3.32 -43.83 11.98
C PRO A 42 -2.97 -42.82 13.07
N ALA A 43 -3.69 -42.87 14.18
CA ALA A 43 -3.44 -41.99 15.33
C ALA A 43 -1.98 -42.14 15.77
N GLN A 44 -1.26 -41.02 15.81
CA GLN A 44 0.10 -41.01 16.33
C GLN A 44 0.08 -41.32 17.83
N GLU A 45 0.88 -42.28 18.23
CA GLU A 45 1.12 -42.62 19.64
C GLU A 45 1.73 -41.39 20.35
N PRO A 46 1.32 -41.05 21.58
CA PRO A 46 1.90 -39.92 22.29
C PRO A 46 3.42 -40.11 22.47
N PRO A 47 4.22 -39.04 22.34
CA PRO A 47 5.67 -39.15 22.34
C PRO A 47 6.16 -39.75 23.67
N GLN A 48 6.83 -40.91 23.57
CA GLN A 48 7.49 -41.52 24.72
C GLN A 48 8.60 -40.59 25.21
N ALA A 49 8.67 -40.38 26.53
CA ALA A 49 9.66 -39.50 27.13
C ALA A 49 11.08 -39.99 26.82
N ALA A 50 11.93 -39.09 26.31
CA ALA A 50 13.32 -39.41 26.01
C ALA A 50 14.07 -39.85 27.30
N PRO A 51 14.94 -40.87 27.23
CA PRO A 51 15.68 -41.33 28.40
C PRO A 51 16.66 -40.25 28.88
N VAL A 52 16.61 -39.95 30.18
CA VAL A 52 17.53 -39.00 30.82
C VAL A 52 18.94 -39.61 30.83
N VAL A 53 19.81 -39.09 29.97
CA VAL A 53 21.25 -39.41 29.97
C VAL A 53 21.90 -38.64 31.14
N PRO A 54 22.63 -39.30 32.06
CA PRO A 54 23.32 -38.61 33.14
C PRO A 54 24.47 -37.73 32.61
N PRO A 55 24.81 -36.61 33.28
CA PRO A 55 25.84 -35.70 32.81
C PRO A 55 27.22 -36.38 32.81
N VAL A 56 27.83 -36.47 31.63
CA VAL A 56 29.22 -36.90 31.47
C VAL A 56 30.14 -35.76 31.91
N ALA A 57 31.10 -36.04 32.79
CA ALA A 57 32.06 -35.04 33.25
C ALA A 57 32.97 -34.56 32.10
N PRO A 58 33.39 -33.28 32.08
CA PRO A 58 34.24 -32.76 31.01
C PRO A 58 35.66 -33.37 31.10
N PRO A 59 36.26 -33.80 29.97
CA PRO A 59 37.68 -34.10 29.94
C PRO A 59 38.49 -32.80 30.07
N ALA A 60 39.72 -32.93 30.57
CA ALA A 60 40.59 -31.80 30.87
C ALA A 60 41.14 -31.09 29.63
N ASP A 61 41.52 -29.84 29.85
CA ASP A 61 42.10 -28.89 28.89
C ASP A 61 43.29 -29.47 28.11
N ALA A 62 43.21 -29.36 26.77
CA ALA A 62 44.29 -29.66 25.83
C ALA A 62 44.15 -28.74 24.61
N GLY A 63 44.69 -27.53 24.71
CA GLY A 63 44.64 -26.53 23.67
C GLY A 63 45.25 -26.99 22.34
N VAL A 64 44.42 -27.01 21.30
CA VAL A 64 44.79 -26.88 19.90
C VAL A 64 43.81 -25.88 19.28
N ASP A 65 44.30 -24.93 18.48
CA ASP A 65 43.46 -24.04 17.69
C ASP A 65 42.68 -24.86 16.67
N ALA A 66 41.47 -25.27 17.04
CA ALA A 66 40.49 -25.73 16.07
C ALA A 66 40.15 -24.52 15.17
N PRO A 67 40.22 -24.65 13.83
CA PRO A 67 39.70 -23.59 12.98
C PRO A 67 38.24 -23.34 13.34
N ALA A 68 37.84 -22.06 13.41
CA ALA A 68 36.44 -21.71 13.64
C ALA A 68 35.56 -22.50 12.66
N PRO A 69 34.44 -23.10 13.12
CA PRO A 69 33.65 -23.98 12.28
C PRO A 69 33.22 -23.22 11.03
N THR A 70 33.64 -23.70 9.87
CA THR A 70 33.33 -23.09 8.58
C THR A 70 31.98 -23.59 8.11
N SER A 71 31.08 -22.67 7.78
CA SER A 71 29.76 -22.96 7.22
C SER A 71 29.82 -24.05 6.13
N THR A 72 28.88 -24.99 6.13
CA THR A 72 28.77 -25.97 5.05
C THR A 72 27.32 -26.13 4.60
N SER A 73 27.11 -26.45 3.32
CA SER A 73 25.79 -26.39 2.72
C SER A 73 24.89 -27.62 2.97
N SER A 74 25.26 -28.53 3.89
CA SER A 74 24.55 -29.81 4.12
C SER A 74 25.04 -30.66 5.30
N ASP A 75 25.70 -30.10 6.32
CA ASP A 75 26.11 -30.88 7.51
C ASP A 75 25.01 -30.99 8.60
N GLY A 76 23.96 -30.19 8.49
CA GLY A 76 22.80 -30.21 9.40
C GLY A 76 23.03 -29.44 10.71
N ILE A 77 24.09 -28.63 10.81
CA ILE A 77 24.47 -27.89 12.01
C ILE A 77 24.67 -26.42 11.64
N LYS A 78 23.81 -25.52 12.16
CA LYS A 78 24.01 -24.07 12.04
C LYS A 78 25.39 -23.65 12.56
N ASN A 79 26.32 -23.33 11.65
CA ASN A 79 27.71 -23.03 12.01
C ASN A 79 28.34 -21.97 11.06
N GLY A 80 29.57 -21.53 11.34
CA GLY A 80 30.21 -20.43 10.60
C GLY A 80 29.42 -19.13 10.65
N SER A 81 29.13 -18.54 9.49
CA SER A 81 28.31 -17.32 9.36
C SER A 81 26.85 -17.57 8.98
N GLU A 82 26.39 -18.83 9.00
CA GLU A 82 25.02 -19.23 8.66
C GLU A 82 23.98 -18.54 9.55
N THR A 83 22.86 -18.15 8.93
CA THR A 83 21.75 -17.52 9.63
C THR A 83 20.57 -18.46 9.89
N ASP A 84 20.50 -19.61 9.23
CA ASP A 84 19.84 -20.84 9.70
C ASP A 84 20.65 -22.08 9.29
N ILE A 85 20.25 -23.29 9.73
CA ILE A 85 20.96 -24.55 9.45
C ILE A 85 21.28 -24.70 7.95
N ASP A 86 22.57 -24.85 7.62
CA ASP A 86 23.12 -25.01 6.27
C ASP A 86 22.84 -23.84 5.29
N CYS A 87 22.44 -22.65 5.78
CA CYS A 87 22.04 -21.54 4.90
C CYS A 87 22.24 -20.11 5.43
N GLY A 88 22.27 -19.16 4.50
CA GLY A 88 22.32 -17.72 4.78
C GLY A 88 23.70 -17.20 5.21
N GLY A 89 23.82 -15.89 5.38
CA GLY A 89 25.11 -15.24 5.65
C GLY A 89 25.95 -14.96 4.39
N PRO A 90 27.16 -14.42 4.55
CA PRO A 90 28.08 -14.06 3.46
C PRO A 90 28.84 -15.26 2.83
N ASP A 91 28.83 -16.42 3.47
CA ASP A 91 29.58 -17.61 3.05
C ASP A 91 28.94 -18.34 1.84
N PRO A 92 29.65 -19.27 1.16
CA PRO A 92 29.17 -19.96 -0.05
C PRO A 92 28.12 -21.08 0.24
N VAL A 93 27.18 -20.83 1.13
CA VAL A 93 26.02 -21.68 1.44
C VAL A 93 24.79 -21.26 0.61
N PRO A 94 23.78 -22.14 0.41
CA PRO A 94 22.52 -21.74 -0.19
C PRO A 94 21.81 -20.67 0.65
N ARG A 95 20.86 -19.96 0.03
CA ARG A 95 19.96 -19.09 0.78
C ARG A 95 18.89 -19.88 1.51
N CYS A 96 18.49 -19.38 2.65
CA CYS A 96 17.45 -19.91 3.49
C CYS A 96 16.06 -19.83 2.81
N ALA A 97 15.29 -20.89 2.93
CA ALA A 97 13.95 -21.03 2.40
C ALA A 97 12.91 -20.27 3.24
N LEU A 98 11.67 -20.21 2.75
CA LEU A 98 10.56 -19.59 3.46
C LEU A 98 10.40 -20.21 4.86
N GLY A 99 10.33 -19.37 5.89
CA GLY A 99 10.20 -19.75 7.31
C GLY A 99 11.51 -20.10 8.02
N GLN A 100 12.65 -20.14 7.32
CA GLN A 100 13.98 -20.32 7.94
C GLN A 100 14.52 -19.00 8.48
N SER A 101 15.40 -19.07 9.48
CA SER A 101 15.99 -17.92 10.16
C SER A 101 16.90 -17.08 9.24
N CYS A 102 17.01 -15.78 9.50
CA CYS A 102 17.86 -14.86 8.74
C CYS A 102 18.34 -13.67 9.59
N GLY A 103 19.50 -13.11 9.23
CA GLY A 103 19.99 -11.84 9.77
C GLY A 103 19.80 -10.68 8.79
N ALA A 104 19.71 -10.97 7.49
CA ALA A 104 19.51 -9.98 6.44
C ALA A 104 18.73 -10.53 5.24
N ALA A 105 18.16 -9.62 4.43
CA ALA A 105 17.47 -9.95 3.18
C ALA A 105 18.36 -10.70 2.16
N SER A 106 19.68 -10.58 2.26
CA SER A 106 20.66 -11.36 1.47
C SER A 106 20.57 -12.86 1.69
N ASP A 107 20.12 -13.27 2.87
CA ASP A 107 20.18 -14.64 3.35
C ASP A 107 19.04 -15.49 2.79
N CYS A 108 17.94 -14.85 2.39
CA CYS A 108 16.69 -15.50 2.03
C CYS A 108 16.55 -15.75 0.52
N LEU A 109 16.04 -16.93 0.13
CA LEU A 109 15.67 -17.24 -1.25
C LEU A 109 14.65 -16.23 -1.78
N THR A 110 13.72 -15.83 -0.92
CA THR A 110 12.71 -14.80 -1.18
C THR A 110 13.28 -13.38 -1.28
N ARG A 111 14.55 -13.15 -0.90
CA ARG A 111 15.16 -11.82 -0.71
C ARG A 111 14.47 -10.95 0.35
N HIS A 112 13.70 -11.55 1.25
CA HIS A 112 12.97 -10.83 2.29
C HIS A 112 13.14 -11.55 3.63
N CYS A 113 13.76 -10.85 4.57
CA CYS A 113 13.91 -11.25 5.97
C CYS A 113 13.01 -10.33 6.80
N ALA A 114 12.03 -10.89 7.50
CA ALA A 114 11.07 -10.20 8.38
C ALA A 114 11.04 -10.93 9.73
N ASP A 115 11.11 -10.19 10.84
CA ASP A 115 11.20 -10.73 12.20
C ASP A 115 12.22 -11.87 12.40
N GLY A 116 13.35 -11.79 11.69
CA GLY A 116 14.42 -12.79 11.73
C GLY A 116 14.10 -14.10 11.02
N MET A 117 13.03 -14.15 10.21
CA MET A 117 12.67 -15.27 9.34
C MET A 117 12.51 -14.84 7.88
N CYS A 118 12.85 -15.73 6.96
CA CYS A 118 12.66 -15.52 5.54
C CYS A 118 11.17 -15.57 5.21
N ALA A 119 10.58 -14.43 4.86
CA ALA A 119 9.16 -14.28 4.55
C ALA A 119 8.94 -14.20 3.02
N LEU A 120 7.70 -14.40 2.56
CA LEU A 120 7.37 -14.22 1.14
C LEU A 120 7.54 -12.74 0.79
N LEU A 121 8.37 -12.46 -0.22
CA LEU A 121 8.44 -11.12 -0.78
C LEU A 121 7.08 -10.78 -1.42
N ALA A 122 6.53 -9.63 -1.03
CA ALA A 122 5.24 -9.15 -1.51
C ALA A 122 5.20 -9.14 -3.07
N PRO A 123 4.14 -9.64 -3.72
CA PRO A 123 4.10 -9.78 -5.18
C PRO A 123 4.43 -8.52 -6.00
N SER A 124 4.16 -7.31 -5.49
CA SER A 124 4.56 -6.04 -6.14
C SER A 124 6.08 -5.84 -6.23
N CYS A 125 6.83 -6.61 -5.44
CA CYS A 125 8.26 -6.45 -5.23
C CYS A 125 9.12 -7.44 -6.02
N THR A 126 8.49 -8.32 -6.81
CA THR A 126 9.21 -9.25 -7.71
C THR A 126 9.60 -8.59 -9.05
N GLY A 127 9.87 -7.28 -9.05
CA GLY A 127 10.23 -6.46 -10.21
C GLY A 127 11.30 -5.41 -9.85
N ALA A 128 11.96 -4.82 -10.84
CA ALA A 128 13.15 -3.99 -10.62
C ALA A 128 12.89 -2.47 -10.47
N ALA A 129 11.74 -1.95 -10.95
CA ALA A 129 11.42 -0.53 -10.91
C ALA A 129 10.50 -0.22 -9.71
N GLY A 130 10.74 0.87 -8.98
CA GLY A 130 9.97 1.25 -7.80
C GLY A 130 10.18 0.37 -6.55
N THR A 131 11.06 -0.64 -6.59
CA THR A 131 11.32 -1.56 -5.47
C THR A 131 12.60 -1.23 -4.71
N VAL A 132 13.45 -0.38 -5.27
CA VAL A 132 14.72 0.10 -4.70
C VAL A 132 14.79 1.61 -4.80
N GLY A 133 15.75 2.23 -4.09
CA GLY A 133 15.97 3.69 -4.19
C GLY A 133 15.24 4.51 -3.12
N CYS A 134 14.52 3.85 -2.21
CA CYS A 134 13.86 4.49 -1.09
C CYS A 134 14.84 4.84 0.04
N GLY A 135 14.32 5.47 1.08
CA GLY A 135 15.10 5.90 2.24
C GLY A 135 15.84 7.23 2.01
N LEU A 136 16.63 7.64 3.00
CA LEU A 136 17.25 8.97 3.01
C LEU A 136 18.39 9.05 1.99
N ALA A 137 19.32 8.08 2.02
CA ALA A 137 20.43 7.99 1.09
C ALA A 137 20.00 7.47 -0.30
N GLY A 138 18.97 6.62 -0.37
CA GLY A 138 18.45 6.09 -1.64
C GLY A 138 18.97 4.70 -2.00
N ASP A 139 19.29 3.93 -0.98
CA ASP A 139 19.86 2.60 -0.98
C ASP A 139 18.91 1.59 -0.32
N ASP A 140 17.74 2.04 0.16
CA ASP A 140 16.80 1.25 0.92
C ASP A 140 15.77 0.54 0.03
N ASN A 141 15.20 -0.54 0.57
CA ASN A 141 14.19 -1.36 -0.09
C ASN A 141 12.81 -0.70 0.03
N CYS A 142 12.21 -0.30 -1.09
CA CYS A 142 10.87 0.32 -1.12
C CYS A 142 9.75 -0.65 -0.69
N CYS A 143 10.07 -1.94 -0.53
CA CYS A 143 9.18 -2.99 -0.05
C CYS A 143 9.40 -3.37 1.42
N ALA A 144 10.23 -2.63 2.16
CA ALA A 144 10.37 -2.85 3.59
C ALA A 144 9.02 -2.60 4.31
N SER A 145 8.47 -3.62 4.96
CA SER A 145 7.56 -3.47 6.08
C SER A 145 8.37 -3.46 7.38
N LEU A 146 7.86 -2.79 8.41
CA LEU A 146 8.47 -2.79 9.75
C LEU A 146 7.41 -3.15 10.79
N PRO A 147 7.76 -3.96 11.81
CA PRO A 147 6.86 -4.27 12.90
C PRO A 147 6.54 -3.02 13.72
N VAL A 148 5.28 -2.89 14.07
CA VAL A 148 4.73 -1.89 14.99
C VAL A 148 4.23 -2.66 16.22
N PRO A 149 5.00 -2.72 17.32
CA PRO A 149 4.61 -3.40 18.55
C PRO A 149 3.30 -2.83 19.11
N GLY A 150 2.34 -3.73 19.37
CA GLY A 150 1.02 -3.37 19.88
C GLY A 150 1.06 -2.68 21.25
N GLY A 151 0.00 -1.93 21.54
CA GLY A 151 -0.12 -1.12 22.75
C GLY A 151 -1.34 -0.21 22.71
N SER A 152 -1.44 0.68 23.70
CA SER A 152 -2.56 1.61 23.84
C SER A 152 -2.15 3.06 23.60
N TYR A 153 -3.06 3.86 23.05
CA TYR A 153 -2.88 5.29 22.81
C TYR A 153 -4.24 6.00 22.82
N LEU A 154 -4.26 7.33 22.67
CA LEU A 154 -5.51 8.08 22.50
C LEU A 154 -5.59 8.58 21.05
N ARG A 155 -6.60 8.12 20.30
CA ARG A 155 -6.80 8.53 18.91
C ARG A 155 -6.97 10.06 18.85
N TYR A 156 -6.36 10.68 17.85
CA TYR A 156 -6.40 12.13 17.62
C TYR A 156 -5.85 12.99 18.78
N ASN A 157 -5.06 12.39 19.67
CA ASN A 157 -4.63 12.99 20.94
C ASN A 157 -5.76 13.38 21.91
N ASP A 158 -6.90 12.67 21.88
CA ASP A 158 -8.08 12.99 22.70
C ASP A 158 -8.55 11.79 23.54
N ALA A 159 -8.69 12.04 24.86
CA ALA A 159 -9.08 11.05 25.87
C ALA A 159 -10.51 10.49 25.70
N ALA A 160 -11.37 11.11 24.88
CA ALA A 160 -12.65 10.54 24.49
C ALA A 160 -12.52 9.35 23.52
N PHE A 161 -11.36 9.15 22.90
CA PHE A 161 -11.13 8.12 21.88
C PHE A 161 -9.94 7.19 22.22
N PRO A 162 -9.92 6.52 23.39
CA PRO A 162 -8.86 5.58 23.72
C PRO A 162 -8.85 4.40 22.73
N ALA A 163 -7.67 3.91 22.39
CA ALA A 163 -7.50 2.76 21.52
C ALA A 163 -6.42 1.81 22.02
N THR A 164 -6.61 0.52 21.75
CA THR A 164 -5.56 -0.51 21.79
C THR A 164 -5.44 -1.12 20.41
N VAL A 165 -4.20 -1.32 19.97
CA VAL A 165 -3.85 -1.91 18.68
C VAL A 165 -2.89 -3.06 18.94
N SER A 166 -3.09 -4.18 18.27
CA SER A 166 -2.19 -5.34 18.30
C SER A 166 -0.84 -5.04 17.64
N THR A 167 0.10 -5.96 17.76
CA THR A 167 1.27 -5.94 16.86
C THR A 167 0.81 -6.19 15.44
N PHE A 168 1.34 -5.43 14.50
CA PHE A 168 1.12 -5.54 13.06
C PHE A 168 2.38 -5.06 12.33
N GLU A 169 2.54 -5.36 11.05
CA GLU A 169 3.53 -4.68 10.20
C GLU A 169 2.88 -3.54 9.40
N LEU A 170 3.62 -2.45 9.21
CA LEU A 170 3.23 -1.38 8.31
C LEU A 170 4.35 -1.12 7.30
N ASP A 171 3.99 -0.97 6.03
CA ASP A 171 4.94 -0.59 4.98
C ASP A 171 5.69 0.68 5.40
N ARG A 172 7.02 0.58 5.44
CA ARG A 172 7.91 1.69 5.82
C ARG A 172 7.76 2.90 4.90
N TYR A 173 7.41 2.61 3.65
CA TYR A 173 7.35 3.53 2.53
C TYR A 173 5.97 3.50 1.86
N GLN A 174 5.56 4.63 1.29
CA GLN A 174 4.36 4.71 0.45
C GLN A 174 4.51 3.83 -0.79
N ILE A 175 3.40 3.31 -1.31
CA ILE A 175 3.38 2.46 -2.51
C ILE A 175 3.90 3.25 -3.70
N THR A 176 4.94 2.75 -4.34
CA THR A 176 5.53 3.36 -5.53
C THR A 176 4.74 3.03 -6.80
N VAL A 177 4.88 3.87 -7.82
CA VAL A 177 4.29 3.62 -9.15
C VAL A 177 4.76 2.28 -9.73
N GLY A 178 6.02 1.92 -9.54
CA GLY A 178 6.59 0.65 -10.01
C GLY A 178 5.99 -0.58 -9.33
N ARG A 179 5.78 -0.55 -8.00
CA ARG A 179 5.05 -1.60 -7.26
C ARG A 179 3.63 -1.75 -7.80
N LEU A 180 2.90 -0.65 -8.02
CA LEU A 180 1.57 -0.69 -8.59
C LEU A 180 1.55 -1.16 -10.06
N ARG A 181 2.57 -0.81 -10.85
CA ARG A 181 2.71 -1.30 -12.23
C ARG A 181 2.89 -2.81 -12.27
N ALA A 182 3.67 -3.39 -11.35
CA ALA A 182 3.82 -4.83 -11.21
C ALA A 182 2.47 -5.54 -10.97
N PHE A 183 1.60 -4.96 -10.14
CA PHE A 183 0.22 -5.44 -9.95
C PHE A 183 -0.59 -5.43 -11.25
N PHE A 184 -0.62 -4.32 -11.98
CA PHE A 184 -1.37 -4.27 -13.24
C PHE A 184 -0.82 -5.21 -14.31
N LEU A 185 0.51 -5.38 -14.40
CA LEU A 185 1.15 -6.37 -15.27
C LEU A 185 0.75 -7.81 -14.88
N ALA A 186 0.78 -8.16 -13.59
CA ALA A 186 0.36 -9.46 -13.08
C ALA A 186 -1.14 -9.75 -13.31
N LYS A 187 -1.97 -8.69 -13.43
CA LYS A 187 -3.40 -8.77 -13.78
C LYS A 187 -3.65 -8.60 -15.29
N GLY A 188 -2.62 -8.55 -16.14
CA GLY A 188 -2.75 -8.36 -17.59
C GLY A 188 -3.46 -7.05 -18.00
N GLY A 189 -3.49 -6.04 -17.12
CA GLY A 189 -4.27 -4.81 -17.28
C GLY A 189 -5.78 -4.95 -17.01
N ASN A 190 -6.26 -6.12 -16.58
CA ASN A 190 -7.69 -6.38 -16.33
C ASN A 190 -7.91 -6.86 -14.88
N VAL A 191 -7.88 -5.92 -13.94
CA VAL A 191 -8.09 -6.22 -12.51
C VAL A 191 -9.54 -6.66 -12.25
N ARG A 192 -10.52 -6.07 -12.95
CA ARG A 192 -11.95 -6.47 -12.89
C ARG A 192 -12.16 -7.94 -13.26
N GLY A 193 -11.39 -8.47 -14.22
CA GLY A 193 -11.44 -9.86 -14.68
C GLY A 193 -10.65 -10.84 -13.81
N SER A 194 -9.89 -10.36 -12.83
CA SER A 194 -9.18 -11.20 -11.85
C SER A 194 -9.12 -10.48 -10.49
N PRO A 195 -10.29 -10.16 -9.90
CA PRO A 195 -10.40 -9.35 -8.69
C PRO A 195 -9.93 -10.13 -7.45
N PRO A 196 -9.75 -9.47 -6.30
CA PRO A 196 -9.52 -10.18 -5.04
C PRO A 196 -10.69 -11.12 -4.70
N ALA A 197 -10.38 -12.21 -4.00
CA ALA A 197 -11.41 -13.13 -3.49
C ALA A 197 -12.23 -12.46 -2.38
N PRO A 198 -13.49 -12.88 -2.13
CA PRO A 198 -14.25 -12.43 -0.96
C PRO A 198 -13.46 -12.65 0.33
N GLY A 199 -13.35 -11.62 1.17
CA GLY A 199 -12.58 -11.66 2.41
C GLY A 199 -11.07 -11.41 2.25
N ALA A 200 -10.53 -11.28 1.03
CA ALA A 200 -9.12 -10.96 0.83
C ALA A 200 -8.78 -9.57 1.42
N GLY A 201 -7.62 -9.44 2.05
CA GLY A 201 -7.20 -8.21 2.74
C GLY A 201 -8.07 -7.84 3.96
N ALA A 202 -8.76 -8.81 4.57
CA ALA A 202 -9.43 -8.60 5.85
C ALA A 202 -8.41 -8.39 6.98
N HIS A 203 -8.72 -7.48 7.91
CA HIS A 203 -8.08 -7.39 9.21
C HIS A 203 -8.63 -8.52 10.10
N PRO A 204 -7.79 -9.38 10.71
CA PRO A 204 -8.19 -10.63 11.37
C PRO A 204 -9.16 -10.41 12.55
N LYS A 205 -9.06 -9.24 13.20
CA LYS A 205 -9.93 -8.84 14.32
C LYS A 205 -11.11 -7.92 13.95
N VAL A 206 -11.21 -7.42 12.71
CA VAL A 206 -12.34 -6.58 12.28
C VAL A 206 -13.27 -7.40 11.38
N PRO A 207 -14.46 -7.83 11.84
CA PRO A 207 -15.40 -8.56 11.00
C PRO A 207 -15.82 -7.75 9.78
N ASN A 208 -15.99 -8.42 8.64
CA ASN A 208 -16.42 -7.83 7.37
C ASN A 208 -15.46 -6.77 6.75
N SER A 209 -14.23 -6.67 7.25
CA SER A 209 -13.18 -5.78 6.72
C SER A 209 -12.57 -6.21 5.38
N GLY A 210 -12.78 -7.46 4.95
CA GLY A 210 -12.21 -7.97 3.71
C GLY A 210 -12.95 -7.54 2.44
N TRP A 211 -12.33 -7.82 1.30
CA TRP A 211 -12.88 -7.51 -0.02
C TRP A 211 -14.28 -8.09 -0.25
N ARG A 212 -15.17 -7.32 -0.88
CA ARG A 212 -16.54 -7.73 -1.23
C ARG A 212 -16.70 -7.84 -2.74
N SER A 213 -17.36 -8.90 -3.24
CA SER A 213 -17.54 -9.12 -4.69
C SER A 213 -18.31 -7.99 -5.39
N SER A 214 -19.14 -7.24 -4.66
CA SER A 214 -19.80 -6.03 -5.16
C SER A 214 -18.80 -4.97 -5.63
N PHE A 215 -17.64 -4.85 -4.98
CA PHE A 215 -16.59 -3.90 -5.32
C PHE A 215 -15.91 -4.21 -6.66
N ASN A 216 -16.06 -5.42 -7.20
CA ASN A 216 -15.48 -5.83 -8.48
C ASN A 216 -15.89 -4.89 -9.63
N ILE A 217 -17.12 -4.34 -9.58
CA ILE A 217 -17.63 -3.39 -10.58
C ILE A 217 -16.78 -2.11 -10.69
N ARG A 218 -16.10 -1.72 -9.59
CA ARG A 218 -15.30 -0.50 -9.50
C ARG A 218 -13.86 -0.68 -9.94
N LEU A 219 -13.33 -1.90 -10.00
CA LEU A 219 -11.97 -2.16 -10.48
C LEU A 219 -11.81 -1.86 -11.98
N PRO A 220 -10.61 -1.47 -12.45
CA PRO A 220 -10.35 -1.24 -13.87
C PRO A 220 -10.33 -2.56 -14.68
N GLY A 221 -10.98 -2.56 -15.83
CA GLY A 221 -11.13 -3.73 -16.70
C GLY A 221 -10.18 -3.81 -17.91
N SER A 222 -9.38 -2.77 -18.16
CA SER A 222 -8.40 -2.74 -19.26
C SER A 222 -7.28 -1.75 -19.01
N TRP A 223 -6.18 -1.87 -19.76
CA TRP A 223 -5.11 -0.86 -19.78
C TRP A 223 -5.64 0.55 -20.10
N GLY A 224 -6.59 0.67 -21.03
CA GLY A 224 -7.26 1.94 -21.33
C GLY A 224 -7.90 2.55 -20.09
N GLU A 225 -8.73 1.78 -19.37
CA GLU A 225 -9.31 2.22 -18.10
C GLU A 225 -8.23 2.60 -17.06
N ILE A 226 -7.13 1.84 -16.95
CA ILE A 226 -6.03 2.17 -16.00
C ILE A 226 -5.38 3.52 -16.36
N HIS A 227 -5.06 3.75 -17.63
CA HIS A 227 -4.44 5.01 -18.09
C HIS A 227 -5.38 6.20 -17.95
N ASP A 228 -6.66 6.04 -18.29
CA ASP A 228 -7.67 7.08 -18.15
C ASP A 228 -7.91 7.44 -16.69
N ARG A 229 -7.90 6.47 -15.77
CA ARG A 229 -8.16 6.66 -14.33
C ARG A 229 -7.01 7.34 -13.58
N LEU A 230 -5.82 6.75 -13.67
CA LEU A 230 -4.65 7.17 -12.89
C LEU A 230 -3.88 8.29 -13.57
N GLY A 231 -4.03 8.44 -14.89
CA GLY A 231 -3.41 9.49 -15.68
C GLY A 231 -4.25 10.75 -15.79
N ALA A 232 -3.93 11.55 -16.81
CA ALA A 232 -4.46 12.89 -17.02
C ALA A 232 -6.01 13.03 -17.03
N PRO A 233 -6.79 12.14 -17.68
CA PRO A 233 -8.24 12.33 -17.79
C PRO A 233 -9.01 12.09 -16.49
N GLY A 234 -8.47 11.27 -15.58
CA GLY A 234 -9.15 10.85 -14.36
C GLY A 234 -8.72 11.62 -13.12
N CYS A 235 -7.45 12.06 -13.06
CA CYS A 235 -6.96 12.75 -11.89
C CYS A 235 -7.66 14.11 -11.67
N ALA A 236 -8.37 14.25 -10.55
CA ALA A 236 -9.11 15.47 -10.24
C ALA A 236 -8.13 16.61 -9.94
N ARG A 237 -8.10 17.62 -10.83
CA ARG A 237 -7.03 18.64 -11.00
C ARG A 237 -5.76 18.07 -11.66
N GLY A 238 -5.88 17.85 -12.96
CA GLY A 238 -4.74 17.76 -13.87
C GLY A 238 -4.03 16.41 -13.89
N GLY A 239 -4.10 15.77 -15.05
CA GLY A 239 -2.88 15.81 -15.85
C GLY A 239 -3.06 16.79 -17.01
N ASP A 240 -2.04 17.63 -17.21
CA ASP A 240 -1.65 18.30 -18.47
C ASP A 240 -2.78 18.45 -19.52
N ASN A 241 -3.43 19.60 -19.63
CA ASN A 241 -2.77 20.77 -20.23
C ASN A 241 -3.23 22.16 -19.71
N THR A 242 -3.94 22.20 -18.59
CA THR A 242 -4.13 23.42 -17.76
C THR A 242 -4.11 23.04 -16.29
N ASP A 243 -3.32 23.76 -15.48
CA ASP A 243 -3.15 23.64 -14.01
C ASP A 243 -2.45 22.36 -13.47
N GLY A 244 -1.12 22.44 -13.38
CA GLY A 244 -0.30 21.79 -12.32
C GLY A 244 -0.43 20.27 -12.16
N GLY A 245 -0.37 19.51 -13.26
CA GLY A 245 -0.68 18.08 -13.30
C GLY A 245 0.00 17.24 -12.21
N ALA A 246 -0.72 16.30 -11.60
CA ALA A 246 -0.30 15.64 -10.37
C ALA A 246 -0.08 14.11 -10.49
N ALA A 247 -0.45 13.51 -11.62
CA ALA A 247 -0.37 12.08 -11.83
C ALA A 247 1.09 11.59 -11.96
N THR A 248 1.52 10.72 -11.05
CA THR A 248 2.81 9.99 -11.19
C THR A 248 2.69 8.79 -12.12
N TRP A 249 1.47 8.29 -12.36
CA TRP A 249 1.23 7.20 -13.31
C TRP A 249 1.44 7.61 -14.76
N THR A 250 2.27 6.86 -15.48
CA THR A 250 2.54 7.02 -16.92
C THR A 250 2.15 5.74 -17.68
N PRO A 251 1.68 5.82 -18.95
CA PRO A 251 1.24 4.63 -19.67
C PRO A 251 2.31 3.57 -19.90
N ALA A 252 3.54 4.00 -20.20
CA ALA A 252 4.74 3.16 -20.21
C ALA A 252 5.55 3.40 -18.92
N PRO A 253 6.40 2.45 -18.48
CA PRO A 253 7.37 2.70 -17.41
C PRO A 253 8.23 3.94 -17.70
N GLY A 254 8.48 4.78 -16.69
CA GLY A 254 9.10 6.09 -16.89
C GLY A 254 9.94 6.59 -15.72
N PRO A 255 10.22 7.91 -15.64
CA PRO A 255 11.04 8.50 -14.57
C PRO A 255 10.33 8.55 -13.20
N TYR A 256 9.05 8.16 -13.14
CA TYR A 256 8.21 8.27 -11.95
C TYR A 256 7.96 6.92 -11.24
N GLU A 257 8.57 5.80 -11.70
CA GLU A 257 8.36 4.48 -11.08
C GLU A 257 8.73 4.43 -9.59
N ASP A 258 9.71 5.25 -9.17
CA ASP A 258 10.19 5.31 -7.78
C ASP A 258 9.44 6.37 -6.94
N LEU A 259 8.53 7.16 -7.53
CA LEU A 259 7.67 8.09 -6.80
C LEU A 259 6.48 7.35 -6.19
N PRO A 260 5.85 7.87 -5.11
CA PRO A 260 4.57 7.35 -4.64
C PRO A 260 3.51 7.42 -5.73
N ILE A 261 2.56 6.49 -5.73
CA ILE A 261 1.36 6.63 -6.55
C ILE A 261 0.49 7.79 -6.06
N THR A 262 0.06 8.63 -6.99
CA THR A 262 -1.05 9.60 -6.83
C THR A 262 -2.23 9.23 -7.72
N CYS A 263 -3.34 9.97 -7.58
CA CYS A 263 -4.50 9.86 -8.47
C CYS A 263 -5.07 8.44 -8.50
N ILE A 264 -5.01 7.70 -7.39
CA ILE A 264 -5.53 6.33 -7.26
C ILE A 264 -6.83 6.32 -6.46
N ASP A 265 -7.77 5.46 -6.86
CA ASP A 265 -9.04 5.23 -6.17
C ASP A 265 -8.88 4.15 -5.07
N TRP A 266 -9.74 4.20 -4.05
CA TRP A 266 -9.63 3.34 -2.88
C TRP A 266 -9.80 1.84 -3.22
N TYR A 267 -10.66 1.51 -4.18
CA TYR A 267 -10.90 0.12 -4.57
C TYR A 267 -9.67 -0.50 -5.25
N THR A 268 -9.03 0.26 -6.15
CA THR A 268 -7.77 -0.15 -6.79
C THR A 268 -6.65 -0.31 -5.75
N LEU A 269 -6.55 0.59 -4.77
CA LEU A 269 -5.54 0.51 -3.71
C LEU A 269 -5.78 -0.66 -2.75
N PHE A 270 -7.04 -0.92 -2.36
CA PHE A 270 -7.39 -2.06 -1.51
C PHE A 270 -7.14 -3.39 -2.25
N ALA A 271 -7.51 -3.48 -3.53
CA ALA A 271 -7.22 -4.66 -4.35
C ALA A 271 -5.71 -4.86 -4.59
N PHE A 272 -4.93 -3.78 -4.65
CA PHE A 272 -3.47 -3.84 -4.65
C PHE A 272 -2.96 -4.47 -3.34
N CYS A 273 -3.27 -3.91 -2.16
CA CYS A 273 -2.76 -4.45 -0.89
C CYS A 273 -3.21 -5.89 -0.63
N ALA A 274 -4.46 -6.23 -0.96
CA ALA A 274 -4.98 -7.60 -0.86
C ALA A 274 -4.27 -8.60 -1.80
N TRP A 275 -3.76 -8.15 -2.95
CA TRP A 275 -2.91 -8.95 -3.83
C TRP A 275 -1.46 -8.98 -3.36
N ASP A 276 -0.97 -7.91 -2.74
CA ASP A 276 0.39 -7.73 -2.23
C ASP A 276 0.65 -8.45 -0.89
N GLY A 277 -0.26 -9.36 -0.50
CA GLY A 277 -0.17 -10.18 0.71
C GLY A 277 -0.52 -9.45 2.01
N GLY A 278 -1.22 -8.31 1.94
CA GLY A 278 -1.62 -7.53 3.11
C GLY A 278 -3.00 -6.90 2.96
N ARG A 279 -3.16 -5.73 3.55
CA ARG A 279 -4.42 -4.96 3.60
C ARG A 279 -4.15 -3.46 3.68
N LEU A 280 -5.19 -2.64 3.62
CA LEU A 280 -5.07 -1.24 4.04
C LEU A 280 -4.99 -1.17 5.58
N PRO A 281 -4.18 -0.26 6.14
CA PRO A 281 -4.19 -0.01 7.58
C PRO A 281 -5.54 0.62 8.01
N THR A 282 -5.92 0.36 9.26
CA THR A 282 -7.02 1.09 9.91
C THR A 282 -6.58 2.50 10.33
N ASP A 283 -7.54 3.37 10.63
CA ASP A 283 -7.28 4.70 11.20
C ASP A 283 -6.65 4.61 12.59
N ALA A 284 -6.98 3.57 13.35
CA ALA A 284 -6.36 3.26 14.64
C ALA A 284 -4.89 2.82 14.49
N GLU A 285 -4.58 1.93 13.54
CA GLU A 285 -3.23 1.46 13.26
C GLU A 285 -2.33 2.56 12.72
N TRP A 286 -2.78 3.26 11.67
CA TRP A 286 -2.04 4.36 11.09
C TRP A 286 -1.85 5.48 12.13
N GLY A 287 -2.90 5.78 12.88
CA GLY A 287 -2.87 6.75 13.97
C GLY A 287 -1.85 6.38 15.05
N TYR A 288 -1.83 5.12 15.49
CA TYR A 288 -0.86 4.59 16.46
C TYR A 288 0.57 4.69 15.92
N ALA A 289 0.82 4.25 14.68
CA ALA A 289 2.12 4.37 14.00
C ALA A 289 2.63 5.82 13.93
N ALA A 290 1.74 6.77 13.60
CA ALA A 290 2.07 8.18 13.43
C ALA A 290 2.20 8.95 14.76
N GLN A 291 1.35 8.67 15.76
CA GLN A 291 1.46 9.24 17.11
C GLN A 291 2.55 8.56 17.96
N GLY A 292 3.23 7.53 17.43
CA GLY A 292 4.26 6.80 18.17
C GLY A 292 3.72 6.03 19.37
N GLY A 293 2.47 5.56 19.29
CA GLY A 293 1.75 4.95 20.41
C GLY A 293 1.53 5.92 21.57
N ASP A 294 1.90 5.49 22.78
CA ASP A 294 1.75 6.23 24.04
C ASP A 294 2.49 7.58 24.09
N GLU A 295 3.39 7.85 23.15
CA GLU A 295 4.07 9.15 23.02
C GLU A 295 3.16 10.30 22.53
N GLN A 296 2.00 10.00 21.93
CA GLN A 296 1.00 11.01 21.53
C GLN A 296 1.58 12.14 20.64
N ARG A 297 2.50 11.80 19.74
CA ARG A 297 3.25 12.76 18.89
C ARG A 297 2.32 13.60 18.02
N TYR A 298 2.49 14.92 17.99
CA TYR A 298 1.78 15.81 17.04
C TYR A 298 2.30 15.71 15.60
N PHE A 299 3.59 15.39 15.44
CA PHE A 299 4.25 15.09 14.18
C PHE A 299 5.01 13.77 14.32
N ALA A 300 5.03 12.92 13.30
CA ALA A 300 5.55 11.56 13.43
C ALA A 300 7.00 11.49 14.00
N TRP A 301 7.82 12.52 13.78
CA TRP A 301 9.22 12.59 14.20
C TRP A 301 9.52 13.40 15.47
N LEU A 302 8.54 14.05 16.12
CA LEU A 302 8.76 14.85 17.33
C LEU A 302 7.84 14.41 18.48
N PRO A 303 8.40 13.91 19.60
CA PRO A 303 7.63 13.65 20.80
C PRO A 303 7.22 14.97 21.48
N PRO A 304 6.02 15.09 22.09
CA PRO A 304 5.56 16.35 22.69
C PRO A 304 6.45 16.88 23.83
N SER A 305 7.33 16.03 24.36
CA SER A 305 8.37 16.36 25.34
C SER A 305 9.59 17.09 24.75
N ASP A 306 9.79 17.06 23.43
CA ASP A 306 10.90 17.75 22.78
C ASP A 306 10.62 19.28 22.77
N PRO A 307 11.51 20.12 23.35
CA PRO A 307 11.33 21.57 23.38
C PRO A 307 11.25 22.25 22.00
N SER A 308 11.75 21.59 20.95
CA SER A 308 11.66 22.02 19.55
C SER A 308 10.32 21.68 18.89
N THR A 309 9.44 20.90 19.55
CA THR A 309 8.10 20.60 19.06
C THR A 309 7.33 21.90 18.87
N PRO A 310 6.92 22.25 17.63
CA PRO A 310 6.12 23.43 17.38
C PRO A 310 4.82 23.36 18.21
N ARG A 311 4.38 24.50 18.78
CA ARG A 311 3.11 24.58 19.54
C ARG A 311 2.06 25.32 18.73
N TRP A 312 0.91 24.68 18.57
CA TRP A 312 -0.29 25.08 17.80
C TRP A 312 -0.31 26.49 17.18
N GLY A 313 -0.42 26.54 15.85
CA GLY A 313 -0.89 27.74 15.13
C GLY A 313 -0.03 28.24 13.96
N VAL A 314 1.14 27.64 13.72
CA VAL A 314 2.17 28.14 12.77
C VAL A 314 2.67 27.05 11.80
N HIS A 315 1.98 25.91 11.74
CA HIS A 315 2.69 24.63 11.69
C HIS A 315 3.09 24.06 10.33
N ASN A 316 2.44 24.43 9.23
CA ASN A 316 2.96 24.04 7.92
C ASN A 316 4.26 24.83 7.63
N ASP A 317 4.33 26.10 8.02
CA ASP A 317 5.49 26.98 7.78
C ASP A 317 6.63 26.72 8.79
N ASP A 318 6.34 26.50 10.07
CA ASP A 318 7.35 26.20 11.09
C ASP A 318 7.92 24.77 10.96
N VAL A 319 7.14 23.77 10.55
CA VAL A 319 7.71 22.46 10.15
C VAL A 319 8.55 22.61 8.88
N ALA A 320 8.10 23.45 7.93
CA ALA A 320 8.91 23.84 6.80
C ALA A 320 10.15 24.70 7.18
N THR A 321 10.28 25.15 8.43
CA THR A 321 11.44 25.93 8.92
C THR A 321 12.33 25.12 9.88
N ALA A 322 11.80 24.14 10.62
CA ALA A 322 12.59 23.25 11.48
C ALA A 322 13.45 22.25 10.68
N LEU A 323 13.12 22.02 9.41
CA LEU A 323 13.90 21.22 8.47
C LEU A 323 15.02 22.05 7.77
N TRP A 324 15.24 23.31 8.16
CA TRP A 324 15.97 24.34 7.37
C TRP A 324 17.47 24.06 7.30
N ASP A 325 17.80 23.30 6.29
CA ASP A 325 19.14 23.10 5.76
C ASP A 325 19.32 24.11 4.60
N PRO A 326 20.18 25.14 4.73
CA PRO A 326 20.27 26.24 3.76
C PRO A 326 20.76 25.82 2.37
N ASP A 327 21.25 24.59 2.19
CA ASP A 327 21.77 24.07 0.92
C ASP A 327 20.88 22.96 0.28
N ALA A 328 19.75 22.56 0.89
CA ALA A 328 19.07 21.31 0.54
C ALA A 328 17.81 21.42 -0.34
N GLN A 329 17.84 20.78 -1.52
CA GLN A 329 16.69 20.61 -2.43
C GLN A 329 15.55 19.71 -1.91
N VAL A 330 15.59 19.28 -0.64
CA VAL A 330 14.65 18.31 -0.03
C VAL A 330 13.25 18.91 0.16
N TYR A 331 13.14 20.23 0.25
CA TYR A 331 11.88 20.95 0.46
C TYR A 331 10.93 21.03 -0.72
N LYS A 332 11.43 20.74 -1.93
CA LYS A 332 10.61 20.64 -3.13
C LYS A 332 9.38 19.73 -2.92
N TYR A 333 9.48 18.79 -1.98
CA TYR A 333 8.67 17.58 -1.86
C TYR A 333 7.74 17.47 -0.63
N THR A 334 7.58 18.54 0.16
CA THR A 334 6.70 18.52 1.35
C THR A 334 5.80 19.75 1.42
N VAL A 335 6.33 20.91 1.05
CA VAL A 335 5.55 22.13 0.85
C VAL A 335 6.08 22.74 -0.45
N GLY A 336 5.38 22.47 -1.57
CA GLY A 336 5.69 23.15 -2.82
C GLY A 336 5.52 24.66 -2.65
N THR A 337 6.24 25.45 -3.45
CA THR A 337 5.97 26.90 -3.58
C THR A 337 4.46 27.14 -3.76
N PRO A 338 3.88 28.17 -3.13
CA PRO A 338 2.43 28.35 -3.10
C PRO A 338 1.84 28.25 -4.50
N PHE A 339 0.85 27.35 -4.61
CA PHE A 339 -0.02 27.08 -5.75
C PHE A 339 -0.01 28.23 -6.78
N ARG A 340 0.62 28.01 -7.95
CA ARG A 340 0.98 28.99 -9.01
C ARG A 340 2.34 29.70 -8.88
N ALA A 341 3.39 29.02 -8.45
CA ALA A 341 4.72 29.39 -8.96
C ALA A 341 4.72 29.21 -10.49
N VAL A 342 4.83 30.32 -11.20
CA VAL A 342 5.07 30.34 -12.64
C VAL A 342 6.57 30.23 -12.85
N ASP A 343 7.05 29.25 -13.60
CA ASP A 343 8.45 29.17 -14.00
C ASP A 343 8.83 30.48 -14.72
N PRO A 344 9.76 31.29 -14.17
CA PRO A 344 10.10 32.60 -14.71
C PRO A 344 10.79 32.54 -16.08
N LEU A 345 11.21 31.36 -16.56
CA LEU A 345 11.79 31.15 -17.88
C LEU A 345 10.77 30.67 -18.92
N SER A 346 9.73 29.91 -18.54
CA SER A 346 8.78 29.31 -19.49
C SER A 346 7.32 29.78 -19.37
N GLY A 347 6.95 30.50 -18.31
CA GLY A 347 5.60 31.04 -18.13
C GLY A 347 4.55 30.00 -17.73
N LYS A 348 4.94 28.78 -17.33
CA LYS A 348 4.03 27.69 -16.95
C LYS A 348 3.95 27.49 -15.42
N VAL A 349 2.79 27.05 -14.94
CA VAL A 349 2.61 26.57 -13.55
C VAL A 349 3.37 25.24 -13.38
N VAL A 350 4.12 25.11 -12.28
CA VAL A 350 4.99 23.95 -12.02
C VAL A 350 4.19 22.66 -11.75
N ASP A 351 4.78 21.54 -12.18
CA ASP A 351 4.26 20.17 -12.21
C ASP A 351 4.19 19.50 -10.82
N GLY A 352 3.13 18.75 -10.53
CA GLY A 352 2.90 18.08 -9.25
C GLY A 352 3.91 16.95 -8.94
N PRO A 353 4.30 16.07 -9.88
CA PRO A 353 5.43 15.16 -9.74
C PRO A 353 6.76 15.83 -9.42
N ALA A 354 6.98 17.08 -9.84
CA ALA A 354 8.15 17.83 -9.39
C ALA A 354 8.09 18.09 -7.86
N HIS A 355 6.91 18.09 -7.24
CA HIS A 355 6.70 18.26 -5.81
C HIS A 355 6.50 16.95 -5.03
N MET A 356 6.83 15.79 -5.60
CA MET A 356 6.86 14.51 -4.87
C MET A 356 8.25 13.90 -4.77
N ALA A 357 8.57 13.40 -3.59
CA ALA A 357 9.81 12.69 -3.33
C ALA A 357 9.62 11.20 -3.55
N VAL A 358 10.69 10.53 -3.97
CA VAL A 358 10.85 9.09 -3.73
C VAL A 358 10.62 8.82 -2.24
N PRO A 359 9.85 7.79 -1.85
CA PRO A 359 9.58 7.51 -0.43
C PRO A 359 10.87 7.36 0.39
N GLY A 360 10.90 7.99 1.57
CA GLY A 360 12.02 7.99 2.49
C GLY A 360 12.98 9.17 2.38
N ARG A 361 12.90 10.03 1.35
CA ARG A 361 13.87 11.12 1.17
C ARG A 361 13.78 12.26 2.19
N LYS A 362 12.62 12.43 2.85
CA LYS A 362 12.50 13.36 3.99
C LYS A 362 13.30 12.83 5.18
N LYS A 363 13.76 13.70 6.08
CA LYS A 363 14.48 13.29 7.32
C LYS A 363 13.53 12.72 8.40
N GLY A 364 12.27 13.17 8.46
CA GLY A 364 11.31 12.76 9.50
C GLY A 364 10.93 11.27 9.47
N ARG A 365 10.89 10.62 10.65
CA ARG A 365 10.53 9.21 10.84
C ARG A 365 9.57 9.04 12.01
N GLY A 366 8.61 8.11 11.89
CA GLY A 366 7.82 7.60 13.01
C GLY A 366 8.69 6.92 14.08
N ARG A 367 8.13 6.64 15.26
CA ARG A 367 8.83 5.98 16.38
C ARG A 367 9.55 4.70 15.96
N TRP A 368 8.91 3.92 15.09
CA TRP A 368 9.40 2.63 14.59
C TRP A 368 10.09 2.72 13.22
N GLY A 369 10.50 3.91 12.77
CA GLY A 369 11.32 4.06 11.55
C GLY A 369 10.56 4.17 10.23
N HIS A 370 9.23 4.17 10.26
CA HIS A 370 8.36 4.49 9.12
C HIS A 370 8.63 5.88 8.58
N ALA A 371 8.76 6.01 7.26
CA ALA A 371 8.95 7.28 6.59
C ALA A 371 7.63 7.86 6.09
N ASP A 372 7.60 9.17 5.84
CA ASP A 372 6.53 9.89 5.15
C ASP A 372 5.13 9.79 5.76
N LEU A 373 5.02 9.39 7.04
CA LEU A 373 3.78 9.51 7.83
C LEU A 373 3.31 10.97 8.01
N ALA A 374 4.08 11.96 7.55
CA ALA A 374 3.49 13.22 7.13
C ALA A 374 4.06 13.71 5.78
N GLY A 375 3.17 14.20 4.92
CA GLY A 375 3.45 14.78 3.61
C GLY A 375 3.83 13.77 2.52
N ASN A 376 4.28 14.27 1.37
CA ASN A 376 4.36 13.51 0.11
C ASN A 376 2.94 13.22 -0.42
N VAL A 377 2.28 12.12 -0.05
CA VAL A 377 0.88 11.85 -0.42
C VAL A 377 0.00 11.57 0.81
N LEU A 378 -1.27 11.95 0.70
CA LEU A 378 -2.34 11.50 1.60
C LEU A 378 -2.49 9.98 1.47
N GLU A 379 -2.74 9.31 2.58
CA GLU A 379 -2.79 7.85 2.59
C GLU A 379 -4.19 7.35 2.91
N PHE A 380 -4.82 6.69 1.94
CA PHE A 380 -6.11 6.03 2.13
C PHE A 380 -6.02 4.90 3.16
N LEU A 381 -7.04 4.84 4.01
CA LEU A 381 -7.20 3.84 5.06
C LEU A 381 -8.40 2.92 4.80
N LEU A 382 -8.50 1.86 5.59
CA LEU A 382 -9.64 0.93 5.58
C LEU A 382 -10.96 1.62 6.00
N ASP A 383 -10.90 2.53 6.97
CA ASP A 383 -12.05 3.14 7.63
C ASP A 383 -12.91 4.04 6.74
N GLU A 384 -14.23 3.92 6.89
CA GLU A 384 -15.20 4.95 6.54
C GLU A 384 -15.34 5.98 7.66
N VAL A 385 -15.19 7.26 7.33
CA VAL A 385 -15.32 8.34 8.31
C VAL A 385 -16.80 8.64 8.55
N THR A 386 -17.34 8.17 9.67
CA THR A 386 -18.61 8.66 10.21
C THR A 386 -18.40 10.02 10.87
N GLN A 387 -19.33 10.96 10.68
CA GLN A 387 -19.32 12.27 11.33
C GLN A 387 -20.57 12.44 12.21
N PRO A 388 -20.44 12.70 13.53
CA PRO A 388 -19.19 12.70 14.30
C PRO A 388 -18.55 11.31 14.38
N ILE A 389 -17.25 11.25 14.68
CA ILE A 389 -16.57 9.99 14.98
C ILE A 389 -17.11 9.48 16.34
N PRO A 390 -17.53 8.21 16.46
CA PRO A 390 -17.96 7.64 17.73
C PRO A 390 -16.86 7.72 18.80
N GLU A 391 -17.22 8.36 19.92
CA GLU A 391 -16.46 8.33 21.17
C GLU A 391 -16.42 6.92 21.76
N GLY A 392 -15.41 6.65 22.58
CA GLY A 392 -15.25 5.39 23.28
C GLY A 392 -14.06 4.56 22.81
N ALA A 393 -13.91 3.40 23.47
CA ALA A 393 -12.78 2.51 23.30
C ALA A 393 -12.79 1.78 21.96
N CYS A 394 -11.63 1.79 21.31
CA CYS A 394 -11.30 0.99 20.15
C CYS A 394 -10.36 -0.14 20.58
N ASP A 395 -10.67 -1.39 20.25
CA ASP A 395 -9.75 -2.53 20.38
C ASP A 395 -9.66 -3.16 19.00
N ASP A 396 -8.51 -2.95 18.32
CA ASP A 396 -8.28 -3.37 16.93
C ASP A 396 -9.46 -3.06 15.98
N CYS A 397 -10.00 -1.84 16.07
CA CYS A 397 -11.25 -1.46 15.42
C CYS A 397 -11.05 -0.76 14.05
N ALA A 398 -12.05 -0.90 13.18
CA ALA A 398 -12.23 -0.04 12.01
C ALA A 398 -13.71 0.12 11.63
N PHE A 399 -14.08 1.26 11.08
CA PHE A 399 -15.42 1.53 10.56
C PHE A 399 -15.59 0.96 9.15
N VAL A 400 -16.05 -0.30 9.06
CA VAL A 400 -16.16 -1.06 7.80
C VAL A 400 -17.60 -1.29 7.32
N ALA A 401 -18.54 -0.47 7.76
CA ALA A 401 -19.98 -0.55 7.44
C ALA A 401 -20.33 -0.03 6.02
N TRP A 402 -19.49 -0.35 5.04
CA TRP A 402 -19.48 0.27 3.72
C TRP A 402 -20.77 0.00 2.92
N PRO A 403 -21.30 0.99 2.18
CA PRO A 403 -22.35 0.75 1.19
C PRO A 403 -21.81 -0.09 0.02
N ASP A 404 -22.71 -0.82 -0.65
CA ASP A 404 -22.37 -1.47 -1.92
C ASP A 404 -22.46 -0.47 -3.09
N PRO A 405 -21.50 -0.47 -4.04
CA PRO A 405 -21.59 0.34 -5.24
C PRO A 405 -22.84 -0.03 -6.07
N PRO A 406 -23.64 0.93 -6.57
CA PRO A 406 -24.84 0.60 -7.32
C PRO A 406 -24.52 -0.04 -8.67
N ALA A 407 -25.11 -1.20 -8.93
CA ALA A 407 -24.95 -1.92 -10.20
C ALA A 407 -25.34 -1.10 -11.44
N ALA A 408 -26.22 -0.10 -11.30
CA ALA A 408 -26.66 0.78 -12.39
C ALA A 408 -25.70 1.94 -12.68
N GLN A 409 -24.87 2.37 -11.71
CA GLN A 409 -23.85 3.40 -11.92
C GLN A 409 -22.57 2.76 -12.44
N LEU A 410 -22.59 2.25 -13.68
CA LEU A 410 -21.39 1.79 -14.40
C LEU A 410 -20.50 2.97 -14.85
N GLY A 411 -20.09 3.81 -13.90
CA GLY A 411 -18.97 4.73 -14.04
C GLY A 411 -17.68 3.93 -14.18
N LEU A 412 -17.34 3.56 -15.42
CA LEU A 412 -16.04 2.96 -15.75
C LEU A 412 -14.88 3.89 -15.39
N TYR A 413 -15.18 5.19 -15.29
CA TYR A 413 -14.28 6.25 -14.87
C TYR A 413 -14.73 6.88 -13.54
N PRO A 414 -13.79 7.30 -12.68
CA PRO A 414 -14.01 8.29 -11.64
C PRO A 414 -14.80 9.48 -12.19
N PRO A 415 -15.78 10.02 -11.46
CA PRO A 415 -16.43 11.24 -11.89
C PRO A 415 -15.39 12.37 -11.90
N GLN A 416 -15.11 12.86 -13.11
CA GLN A 416 -14.34 14.08 -13.32
C GLN A 416 -15.04 15.24 -12.60
N TRP A 417 -14.25 16.17 -12.03
CA TRP A 417 -14.78 17.30 -11.28
C TRP A 417 -15.41 18.35 -12.21
N HIS A 418 -16.69 18.14 -12.56
CA HIS A 418 -17.48 19.04 -13.42
C HIS A 418 -18.49 19.85 -12.60
N GLY A 419 -17.98 20.73 -11.75
CA GLY A 419 -18.81 21.69 -11.00
C GLY A 419 -18.98 21.38 -9.50
N PRO A 420 -19.91 22.06 -8.82
CA PRO A 420 -19.84 22.24 -7.37
C PRO A 420 -20.23 21.02 -6.52
N GLU A 421 -21.04 20.07 -7.00
CA GLU A 421 -21.58 18.98 -6.14
C GLU A 421 -21.53 17.51 -6.66
N PRO A 422 -20.60 17.07 -7.55
CA PRO A 422 -20.54 15.67 -7.98
C PRO A 422 -20.23 14.68 -6.83
N GLU A 423 -19.69 15.17 -5.72
CA GLU A 423 -19.35 14.38 -4.53
C GLU A 423 -20.60 13.84 -3.80
N LYS A 424 -21.77 14.49 -3.97
CA LYS A 424 -23.05 14.03 -3.42
C LYS A 424 -23.74 12.94 -4.27
N GLU A 425 -23.25 12.69 -5.49
CA GLU A 425 -23.80 11.68 -6.40
C GLU A 425 -23.12 10.30 -6.24
N LEU A 426 -21.97 10.26 -5.55
CA LEU A 426 -21.23 9.04 -5.22
C LEU A 426 -21.79 8.38 -3.96
N VAL A 427 -22.78 7.50 -4.15
CA VAL A 427 -23.40 6.69 -3.09
C VAL A 427 -22.52 5.50 -2.62
N ASP A 428 -21.31 5.36 -3.17
CA ASP A 428 -20.27 4.41 -2.73
C ASP A 428 -19.63 4.75 -1.37
N GLY A 429 -19.96 5.91 -0.79
CA GLY A 429 -19.43 6.35 0.48
C GLY A 429 -18.00 6.90 0.39
N HIS A 430 -17.39 7.09 1.57
CA HIS A 430 -16.11 7.78 1.72
C HIS A 430 -15.15 6.99 2.60
N ARG A 431 -13.86 7.32 2.57
CA ARG A 431 -12.84 6.72 3.45
C ARG A 431 -11.94 7.77 4.08
N SER A 432 -11.32 7.40 5.21
CA SER A 432 -10.33 8.21 5.90
C SER A 432 -9.05 8.29 5.07
N LEU A 433 -8.42 9.47 5.08
CA LEU A 433 -7.03 9.64 4.65
C LEU A 433 -6.24 10.40 5.71
N ARG A 434 -4.96 10.09 5.85
CA ARG A 434 -4.07 10.68 6.87
C ARG A 434 -2.76 11.18 6.28
N GLY A 435 -1.96 11.85 7.11
CA GLY A 435 -0.58 12.28 6.84
C GLY A 435 -0.41 13.63 6.14
N GLY A 436 -1.45 14.14 5.47
CA GLY A 436 -1.28 15.31 4.58
C GLY A 436 -0.49 14.94 3.32
N SER A 437 -0.01 15.94 2.55
CA SER A 437 0.66 15.69 1.26
C SER A 437 1.69 16.79 0.93
N TRP A 438 2.17 16.83 -0.32
CA TRP A 438 2.93 17.94 -0.90
C TRP A 438 2.14 19.25 -1.07
N ASP A 439 0.80 19.19 -1.08
CA ASP A 439 -0.07 20.36 -1.18
C ASP A 439 -0.11 21.13 0.16
N PRO A 440 0.19 22.44 0.18
CA PRO A 440 0.26 23.26 1.41
C PRO A 440 -1.08 23.43 2.14
N THR A 441 -2.21 23.12 1.49
CA THR A 441 -3.54 23.14 2.12
C THR A 441 -3.81 21.89 2.96
N HIS A 442 -3.04 20.81 2.75
CA HIS A 442 -3.08 19.67 3.65
C HIS A 442 -2.16 19.89 4.85
N THR A 443 -2.60 19.46 6.02
CA THR A 443 -1.86 19.61 7.26
C THR A 443 -1.12 18.32 7.63
N LEU A 444 0.05 18.49 8.23
CA LEU A 444 1.01 17.42 8.53
C LEU A 444 0.82 16.83 9.94
N TYR A 445 -0.22 17.23 10.68
CA TYR A 445 -0.52 16.69 12.00
C TYR A 445 -0.91 15.22 11.93
N THR A 446 -0.32 14.41 12.81
CA THR A 446 -0.65 12.98 13.02
C THR A 446 -2.10 12.74 13.40
N THR A 447 -2.78 13.76 13.95
CA THR A 447 -4.15 13.71 14.48
C THR A 447 -5.22 14.07 13.44
N HIS A 448 -4.85 14.71 12.33
CA HIS A 448 -5.82 15.20 11.33
C HIS A 448 -6.20 14.11 10.32
N TYR A 449 -7.47 14.05 9.93
CA TYR A 449 -7.99 13.16 8.89
C TYR A 449 -8.70 13.95 7.79
N TYR A 450 -8.73 13.36 6.60
CA TYR A 450 -9.54 13.77 5.47
C TYR A 450 -10.59 12.70 5.17
N GLN A 451 -11.64 13.08 4.46
CA GLN A 451 -12.71 12.18 4.04
C GLN A 451 -12.97 12.40 2.55
N TYR A 452 -12.57 11.45 1.70
CA TYR A 452 -12.83 11.52 0.25
C TYR A 452 -13.64 10.31 -0.23
N ALA A 453 -14.44 10.55 -1.29
CA ALA A 453 -15.27 9.53 -1.92
C ALA A 453 -14.40 8.45 -2.59
N VAL A 454 -14.73 7.18 -2.36
CA VAL A 454 -13.85 6.03 -2.72
C VAL A 454 -13.53 5.89 -4.20
N MET A 455 -14.46 6.30 -5.07
CA MET A 455 -14.35 6.16 -6.52
C MET A 455 -13.71 7.39 -7.19
N ARG A 456 -13.15 8.33 -6.41
CA ARG A 456 -12.46 9.53 -6.92
C ARG A 456 -10.95 9.37 -6.82
N THR A 457 -10.28 9.65 -7.94
CA THR A 457 -8.83 9.75 -8.08
C THR A 457 -8.38 11.17 -7.72
N TYR A 458 -7.96 11.36 -6.47
CA TYR A 458 -7.55 12.66 -5.93
C TYR A 458 -6.05 12.91 -6.13
N TYR A 459 -5.68 14.14 -6.52
CA TYR A 459 -4.35 14.49 -7.01
C TYR A 459 -3.19 14.25 -6.04
N ALA A 460 -3.45 14.30 -4.74
CA ALA A 460 -2.45 14.04 -3.72
C ALA A 460 -2.72 12.77 -2.90
N ALA A 461 -3.63 11.89 -3.34
CA ALA A 461 -3.98 10.66 -2.63
C ALA A 461 -3.28 9.43 -3.21
N GLY A 462 -2.70 8.64 -2.32
CA GLY A 462 -2.05 7.35 -2.51
C GLY A 462 -2.27 6.48 -1.28
N GLY A 463 -1.24 5.74 -0.85
CA GLY A 463 -1.26 5.04 0.43
C GLY A 463 -0.11 4.06 0.64
N ARG A 464 -0.27 3.21 1.66
CA ARG A 464 0.65 2.14 2.05
C ARG A 464 -0.15 0.93 2.55
N CYS A 465 0.46 -0.26 2.54
CA CYS A 465 -0.18 -1.47 3.06
C CYS A 465 0.24 -1.78 4.51
N ALA A 466 -0.58 -2.55 5.21
CA ALA A 466 -0.29 -3.20 6.49
C ALA A 466 -0.40 -4.73 6.36
N ARG A 467 0.21 -5.47 7.30
CA ARG A 467 0.15 -6.94 7.42
C ARG A 467 0.01 -7.33 8.90
N ASP A 468 -0.43 -8.57 9.13
CA ASP A 468 -0.79 -9.13 10.45
C ASP A 468 0.23 -10.15 10.96
#